data_AF-A0A2M7BQI2-F1
#
_entry.id   AF-A0A2M7BQI2-F1
#
_cell.length_a   1.000
_cell.length_b   1.000
_cell.length_c   1.000
_cell.angle_alpha   90.00
_cell.angle_beta   90.00
_cell.angle_gamma   90.00
#
_symmetry.space_group_name_H-M   'P 1'
#
loop_
_entity.id
_entity.type
_entity.pdbx_description
1 polymer ?
#
loop_
_entity_poly.entity_id
_entity_poly.type
_entity_poly.pdbx_seq_one_letter_code
_entity_poly.pdbx_strand_id
1 'polypeptide(L)'
;ATLFSVLFFFKKQIKYFFNNLKYIIIASIPAALVGIFLKDQVQIVFANTKLLPYFFLITSTLLISTKFIKNKSNLKLNYKNYLLIGLMQAMAILPAVSRSGITITTALLLGLAPLEAFNFSFCLFIVASLGTIVLDYKNLFIAPNFSPVMLSSFFITFIAGIIALYFLKKIVISKNLWMFGVYTLILSVVLFFAL
;
A
#
# COMPACT_ATOMS: atom_id res chain seq x y z
N ALA A 1 -6.87 -5.52 12.73
CA ALA A 1 -6.44 -6.84 12.21
C ALA A 1 -5.31 -6.75 11.17
N THR A 2 -5.49 -6.03 10.06
CA THR A 2 -4.50 -5.97 8.96
C THR A 2 -3.11 -5.46 9.38
N LEU A 3 -3.03 -4.40 10.20
CA LEU A 3 -1.75 -3.93 10.74
C LEU A 3 -1.06 -5.02 11.58
N PHE A 4 -1.81 -5.77 12.39
CA PHE A 4 -1.26 -6.89 13.14
C PHE A 4 -0.73 -7.99 12.22
N SER A 5 -1.42 -8.32 11.12
CA SER A 5 -0.93 -9.29 10.13
C SER A 5 0.42 -8.87 9.57
N VAL A 6 0.58 -7.58 9.24
CA VAL A 6 1.83 -7.02 8.75
C VAL A 6 2.92 -7.07 9.82
N LEU A 7 2.63 -6.61 11.05
CA LEU A 7 3.61 -6.65 12.14
C LEU A 7 4.07 -8.10 12.44
N PHE A 8 3.15 -9.06 12.44
CA PHE A 8 3.47 -10.46 12.64
C PHE A 8 4.33 -11.03 11.50
N PHE A 9 3.95 -10.76 10.24
CA PHE A 9 4.68 -11.24 9.07
C PHE A 9 6.09 -10.65 8.98
N PHE A 10 6.24 -9.36 9.33
CA PHE A 10 7.48 -8.61 9.23
C PHE A 10 8.31 -8.57 10.52
N LYS A 11 7.96 -9.36 11.55
CA LYS A 11 8.67 -9.37 12.84
C LYS A 11 10.18 -9.68 12.72
N LYS A 12 10.58 -10.45 11.70
CA LYS A 12 12.00 -10.78 11.45
C LYS A 12 12.74 -9.65 10.71
N GLN A 13 12.02 -8.68 10.16
CA GLN A 13 12.51 -7.57 9.36
C GLN A 13 12.61 -6.26 10.16
N ILE A 14 12.44 -6.31 11.48
CA ILE A 14 12.56 -5.12 12.36
C ILE A 14 13.92 -4.42 12.18
N LYS A 15 15.01 -5.18 12.05
CA LYS A 15 16.35 -4.61 11.79
C LYS A 15 16.39 -3.86 10.45
N TYR A 16 15.71 -4.35 9.42
CA TYR A 16 15.60 -3.66 8.13
C TYR A 16 14.85 -2.33 8.27
N PHE A 17 13.77 -2.31 9.06
CA PHE A 17 13.01 -1.08 9.33
C PHE A 17 13.90 0.00 9.95
N PHE A 18 14.61 -0.32 11.05
CA PHE A 18 15.48 0.64 11.72
C PHE A 18 16.67 1.09 10.85
N ASN A 19 17.27 0.17 10.08
CA ASN A 19 18.37 0.51 9.17
C ASN A 19 17.95 1.49 8.04
N ASN A 20 16.68 1.47 7.65
CA ASN A 20 16.14 2.31 6.58
C ASN A 20 15.25 3.46 7.07
N LEU A 21 15.22 3.70 8.39
CA LEU A 21 14.28 4.62 9.03
C LEU A 21 14.28 6.02 8.39
N LYS A 22 15.47 6.56 8.11
CA LYS A 22 15.62 7.88 7.45
C LYS A 22 14.90 7.95 6.10
N TYR A 23 14.98 6.90 5.28
CA TYR A 23 14.34 6.85 3.97
C TYR A 23 12.83 6.64 4.09
N ILE A 24 12.42 5.84 5.06
CA ILE A 24 11.00 5.60 5.37
C ILE A 24 10.33 6.91 5.81
N ILE A 25 10.98 7.69 6.67
CA ILE A 25 10.47 9.00 7.10
C ILE A 25 10.32 9.93 5.89
N ILE A 26 11.37 10.08 5.08
CA ILE A 26 11.35 10.96 3.89
C ILE A 26 10.23 10.57 2.94
N ALA A 27 10.07 9.27 2.65
CA ALA A 27 9.01 8.77 1.79
C ALA A 27 7.61 8.85 2.44
N SER A 28 7.50 8.94 3.77
CA SER A 28 6.19 9.06 4.44
C SER A 28 5.66 10.51 4.47
N ILE A 29 6.55 11.51 4.35
CA ILE A 29 6.17 12.94 4.44
C ILE A 29 5.07 13.31 3.43
N PRO A 30 5.17 13.01 2.12
CA PRO A 30 4.16 13.46 1.16
C PRO A 30 2.77 12.89 1.46
N ALA A 31 2.68 11.61 1.81
CA ALA A 31 1.42 10.98 2.16
C ALA A 31 0.84 11.55 3.48
N ALA A 32 1.68 11.85 4.47
CA ALA A 32 1.23 12.50 5.70
C ALA A 32 0.67 13.91 5.42
N LEU A 33 1.35 14.70 4.59
CA LEU A 33 0.88 16.03 4.19
C LEU A 33 -0.47 15.96 3.49
N VAL A 34 -0.62 15.11 2.48
CA VAL A 34 -1.90 14.94 1.76
C VAL A 34 -3.00 14.43 2.71
N GLY A 35 -2.70 13.46 3.58
CA GLY A 35 -3.67 12.90 4.51
C GLY A 35 -4.17 13.90 5.58
N ILE A 36 -3.35 14.89 5.94
CA ILE A 36 -3.71 15.91 6.94
C ILE A 36 -4.36 17.13 6.27
N PHE A 37 -3.72 17.69 5.24
CA PHE A 37 -4.14 18.96 4.64
C PHE A 37 -5.23 18.81 3.56
N LEU A 38 -5.36 17.63 2.96
CA LEU A 38 -6.33 17.37 1.88
C LEU A 38 -7.45 16.38 2.29
N LYS A 39 -7.68 16.21 3.60
CA LYS A 39 -8.64 15.22 4.11
C LYS A 39 -10.05 15.41 3.55
N ASP A 40 -10.55 16.64 3.53
CA ASP A 40 -11.92 16.94 3.09
C ASP A 40 -12.10 16.72 1.58
N GLN A 41 -11.10 17.12 0.78
CA GLN A 41 -11.08 16.89 -0.66
C GLN A 41 -11.05 15.39 -0.98
N VAL A 42 -10.24 14.63 -0.23
CA VAL A 42 -10.19 13.17 -0.34
C VAL A 42 -11.56 12.57 -0.03
N GLN A 43 -12.25 13.01 1.03
CA GLN A 43 -13.60 12.51 1.35
C GLN A 43 -14.62 12.77 0.23
N ILE A 44 -14.59 13.95 -0.41
CA ILE A 44 -15.45 14.27 -1.56
C ILE A 44 -15.17 13.29 -2.72
N VAL A 45 -13.89 13.00 -3.01
CA VAL A 45 -13.50 12.04 -4.04
C VAL A 45 -13.93 10.62 -3.67
N PHE A 46 -13.81 10.21 -2.40
CA PHE A 46 -14.27 8.91 -1.91
C PHE A 46 -15.78 8.73 -2.03
N ALA A 47 -16.57 9.79 -1.83
CA ALA A 47 -18.02 9.74 -1.94
C ALA A 47 -18.50 9.57 -3.40
N ASN A 48 -17.68 9.95 -4.38
CA ASN A 48 -18.02 9.82 -5.79
C ASN A 48 -17.56 8.47 -6.37
N THR A 49 -18.43 7.47 -6.25
CA THR A 49 -18.17 6.10 -6.75
C THR A 49 -17.87 6.05 -8.24
N LYS A 50 -18.38 7.00 -9.05
CA LYS A 50 -18.11 7.06 -10.50
C LYS A 50 -16.63 7.25 -10.85
N LEU A 51 -15.80 7.67 -9.88
CA LEU A 51 -14.35 7.80 -10.06
C LEU A 51 -13.58 6.48 -9.86
N LEU A 52 -14.20 5.46 -9.26
CA LEU A 52 -13.56 4.16 -8.98
C LEU A 52 -12.92 3.50 -10.22
N PRO A 53 -13.58 3.42 -11.39
CA PRO A 53 -12.98 2.83 -12.58
C PRO A 53 -11.66 3.50 -12.96
N TYR A 54 -11.62 4.83 -12.95
CA TYR A 54 -10.43 5.60 -13.32
C TYR A 54 -9.26 5.36 -12.37
N PHE A 55 -9.51 5.24 -11.06
CA PHE A 55 -8.46 4.92 -10.10
C PHE A 55 -7.99 3.47 -10.17
N PHE A 56 -8.87 2.52 -10.49
CA PHE A 56 -8.47 1.15 -10.82
C PHE A 56 -7.61 1.11 -12.09
N LEU A 57 -7.91 1.93 -13.09
CA LEU A 57 -7.11 2.05 -14.31
C LEU A 57 -5.70 2.59 -14.01
N ILE A 58 -5.57 3.58 -13.12
CA ILE A 58 -4.25 4.05 -12.63
C ILE A 58 -3.48 2.91 -11.96
N THR A 59 -4.13 2.15 -11.08
CA THR A 59 -3.49 0.99 -10.42
C THR A 59 -3.06 -0.06 -11.44
N SER A 60 -3.95 -0.38 -12.38
CA SER A 60 -3.72 -1.39 -13.41
C SER A 60 -2.54 -1.03 -14.31
N THR A 61 -2.53 0.17 -14.87
CA THR A 61 -1.47 0.64 -15.77
C THR A 61 -0.10 0.60 -15.10
N LEU A 62 -0.02 1.05 -13.84
CA LEU A 62 1.21 0.96 -13.06
C LEU A 62 1.65 -0.48 -12.84
N LEU A 63 0.76 -1.37 -12.40
CA LEU A 63 1.13 -2.77 -12.17
C LEU A 63 1.55 -3.49 -13.45
N ILE A 64 0.83 -3.29 -14.56
CA ILE A 64 1.17 -3.85 -15.87
C ILE A 64 2.55 -3.37 -16.32
N SER A 65 2.93 -2.12 -16.01
CA SER A 65 4.25 -1.57 -16.35
C SER A 65 5.42 -2.42 -15.82
N THR A 66 5.20 -3.14 -14.71
CA THR A 66 6.23 -4.04 -14.14
C THR A 66 6.65 -5.17 -15.07
N LYS A 67 5.81 -5.55 -16.04
CA LYS A 67 6.12 -6.55 -17.08
C LYS A 67 7.31 -6.14 -17.94
N PHE A 68 7.52 -4.83 -18.12
CA PHE A 68 8.57 -4.27 -18.98
C PHE A 68 9.86 -3.95 -18.22
N ILE A 69 9.89 -4.19 -16.91
CA ILE A 69 11.09 -4.00 -16.10
C ILE A 69 12.05 -5.14 -16.41
N LYS A 70 13.08 -4.86 -17.21
CA LYS A 70 14.23 -5.77 -17.40
C LYS A 70 14.92 -6.02 -16.06
N ASN A 71 15.70 -7.10 -15.95
CA ASN A 71 16.48 -7.44 -14.76
C ASN A 71 17.36 -6.26 -14.31
N LYS A 72 16.81 -5.37 -13.48
CA LYS A 72 17.56 -4.26 -12.90
C LYS A 72 18.41 -4.79 -11.76
N SER A 73 19.66 -4.37 -11.79
CA SER A 73 20.65 -4.52 -10.74
C SER A 73 20.13 -3.89 -9.44
N ASN A 74 20.57 -4.40 -8.28
CA ASN A 74 20.29 -3.84 -6.96
C ASN A 74 20.86 -2.40 -6.85
N LEU A 75 20.16 -1.42 -7.42
CA LEU A 75 20.59 -0.04 -7.42
C LEU A 75 20.43 0.54 -6.02
N LYS A 76 21.49 1.16 -5.50
CA LYS A 76 21.37 2.01 -4.31
C LYS A 76 20.60 3.27 -4.70
N LEU A 77 19.39 3.39 -4.20
CA LEU A 77 18.57 4.58 -4.41
C LEU A 77 19.13 5.78 -3.62
N ASN A 78 19.01 6.97 -4.21
CA ASN A 78 19.28 8.23 -3.53
C ASN A 78 18.01 8.77 -2.83
N TYR A 79 18.15 9.87 -2.08
CA TYR A 79 17.02 10.48 -1.37
C TYR A 79 15.87 10.92 -2.28
N LYS A 80 16.16 11.40 -3.51
CA LYS A 80 15.14 11.81 -4.47
C LYS A 80 14.26 10.64 -4.90
N ASN A 81 14.85 9.47 -5.08
CA ASN A 81 14.13 8.25 -5.44
C ASN A 81 13.15 7.84 -4.33
N TYR A 82 13.58 7.90 -3.05
CA TYR A 82 12.70 7.60 -1.93
C TYR A 82 11.57 8.63 -1.77
N LEU A 83 11.86 9.91 -1.99
CA LEU A 83 10.83 10.95 -2.01
C LEU A 83 9.80 10.70 -3.12
N LEU A 84 10.23 10.24 -4.31
CA LEU A 84 9.34 9.87 -5.40
C LEU A 84 8.42 8.70 -5.03
N ILE A 85 8.94 7.66 -4.35
CA ILE A 85 8.10 6.59 -3.80
C ILE A 85 7.05 7.16 -2.85
N GLY A 86 7.42 8.16 -2.04
CA GLY A 86 6.51 8.86 -1.15
C GLY A 86 5.43 9.68 -1.84
N LEU A 87 5.77 10.38 -2.92
CA LEU A 87 4.80 11.10 -3.76
C LEU A 87 3.79 10.13 -4.37
N MET A 88 4.27 8.99 -4.86
CA MET A 88 3.44 7.92 -5.39
C MET A 88 2.57 7.27 -4.30
N GLN A 89 3.06 7.18 -3.06
CA GLN A 89 2.24 6.77 -1.91
C GLN A 89 1.16 7.80 -1.58
N ALA A 90 1.42 9.10 -1.73
CA ALA A 90 0.42 10.13 -1.48
C ALA A 90 -0.76 10.02 -2.46
N MET A 91 -0.50 9.64 -3.73
CA MET A 91 -1.55 9.30 -4.69
C MET A 91 -2.40 8.10 -4.24
N ALA A 92 -1.84 7.20 -3.44
CA ALA A 92 -2.55 6.03 -2.92
C ALA A 92 -3.60 6.36 -1.85
N ILE A 93 -3.73 7.64 -1.47
CA ILE A 93 -4.81 8.10 -0.61
C ILE A 93 -6.13 8.12 -1.40
N LEU A 94 -6.08 8.25 -2.73
CA LEU A 94 -7.27 8.19 -3.58
C LEU A 94 -7.93 6.79 -3.53
N PRO A 95 -9.27 6.72 -3.60
CA PRO A 95 -9.99 5.45 -3.54
C PRO A 95 -9.56 4.52 -4.67
N ALA A 96 -9.58 3.21 -4.43
CA ALA A 96 -9.16 2.16 -5.38
C ALA A 96 -7.69 2.21 -5.86
N VAL A 97 -6.91 3.24 -5.53
CA VAL A 97 -5.46 3.23 -5.79
C VAL A 97 -4.77 2.29 -4.81
N SER A 98 -4.18 1.21 -5.32
CA SER A 98 -3.52 0.22 -4.47
C SER A 98 -2.22 0.76 -3.87
N ARG A 99 -2.20 1.05 -2.56
CA ARG A 99 -1.00 1.55 -1.86
C ARG A 99 0.21 0.65 -2.03
N SER A 100 0.08 -0.65 -1.75
CA SER A 100 1.20 -1.58 -1.94
C SER A 100 1.57 -1.71 -3.42
N GLY A 101 0.61 -1.70 -4.33
CA GLY A 101 0.86 -1.77 -5.77
C GLY A 101 1.69 -0.59 -6.26
N ILE A 102 1.26 0.64 -5.97
CA ILE A 102 1.92 1.85 -6.47
C ILE A 102 3.31 2.04 -5.85
N THR A 103 3.51 1.75 -4.56
CA THR A 103 4.83 1.87 -3.92
C THR A 103 5.80 0.77 -4.35
N ILE A 104 5.34 -0.48 -4.47
CA ILE A 104 6.19 -1.60 -4.96
C ILE A 104 6.57 -1.36 -6.42
N THR A 105 5.60 -1.03 -7.29
CA THR A 105 5.88 -0.74 -8.70
C THR A 105 6.86 0.43 -8.84
N THR A 106 6.65 1.53 -8.12
CA THR A 106 7.55 2.69 -8.18
C THR A 106 8.96 2.32 -7.74
N ALA A 107 9.10 1.57 -6.64
CA ALA A 107 10.38 1.08 -6.17
C ALA A 107 11.08 0.17 -7.20
N LEU A 108 10.33 -0.75 -7.83
CA LEU A 108 10.85 -1.63 -8.90
C LEU A 108 11.29 -0.81 -10.13
N LEU A 109 10.49 0.16 -10.56
CA LEU A 109 10.80 1.04 -11.69
C LEU A 109 12.07 1.86 -11.43
N LEU A 110 12.27 2.31 -10.18
CA LEU A 110 13.49 3.00 -9.74
C LEU A 110 14.70 2.07 -9.58
N GLY A 111 14.50 0.75 -9.66
CA GLY A 111 15.56 -0.25 -9.70
C GLY A 111 15.88 -0.94 -8.38
N LEU A 112 14.97 -0.92 -7.40
CA LEU A 112 15.11 -1.79 -6.23
C LEU A 112 14.86 -3.25 -6.60
N ALA A 113 15.54 -4.15 -5.89
CA ALA A 113 15.30 -5.57 -5.96
C ALA A 113 13.84 -5.87 -5.54
N PRO A 114 13.16 -6.89 -6.10
CA PRO A 114 11.78 -7.20 -5.72
C PRO A 114 11.57 -7.42 -4.22
N LEU A 115 12.50 -8.09 -3.54
CA LEU A 115 12.44 -8.29 -2.10
C LEU A 115 12.60 -6.97 -1.32
N GLU A 116 13.48 -6.08 -1.77
CA GLU A 116 13.70 -4.78 -1.15
C GLU A 116 12.52 -3.84 -1.38
N ALA A 117 11.99 -3.79 -2.61
CA ALA A 117 10.78 -3.03 -2.95
C ALA A 117 9.58 -3.47 -2.10
N PHE A 118 9.39 -4.78 -1.93
CA PHE A 118 8.39 -5.34 -1.04
C PHE A 118 8.62 -4.88 0.40
N ASN A 119 9.80 -5.14 0.99
CA ASN A 119 10.09 -4.77 2.37
C ASN A 119 9.92 -3.26 2.63
N PHE A 120 10.40 -2.41 1.71
CA PHE A 120 10.31 -0.96 1.84
C PHE A 120 8.85 -0.47 1.79
N SER A 121 8.06 -0.97 0.83
CA SER A 121 6.62 -0.68 0.74
C SER A 121 5.86 -1.04 2.01
N PHE A 122 6.24 -2.13 2.68
CA PHE A 122 5.60 -2.54 3.93
C PHE A 122 6.03 -1.70 5.13
N CYS A 123 7.28 -1.22 5.16
CA CYS A 123 7.70 -0.24 6.16
C CYS A 123 6.88 1.05 6.06
N LEU A 124 6.68 1.54 4.83
CA LEU A 124 5.79 2.67 4.55
C LEU A 124 4.35 2.39 4.99
N PHE A 125 3.88 1.15 4.75
CA PHE A 125 2.56 0.75 5.19
C PHE A 125 2.41 0.87 6.71
N ILE A 126 3.40 0.38 7.48
CA ILE A 126 3.37 0.44 8.94
C ILE A 126 3.28 1.89 9.42
N VAL A 127 4.13 2.78 8.90
CA VAL A 127 4.15 4.19 9.32
C VAL A 127 2.82 4.87 9.03
N ALA A 128 2.29 4.71 7.81
CA ALA A 128 1.02 5.33 7.45
C ALA A 128 -0.17 4.78 8.26
N SER A 129 -0.19 3.47 8.53
CA SER A 129 -1.25 2.84 9.34
C SER A 129 -1.19 3.26 10.81
N LEU A 130 0.00 3.46 11.37
CA LEU A 130 0.16 4.05 12.70
C LEU A 130 -0.30 5.51 12.70
N GLY A 131 0.05 6.28 11.67
CA GLY A 131 -0.43 7.65 11.51
C GLY A 131 -1.96 7.75 11.52
N THR A 132 -2.66 6.88 10.79
CA THR A 132 -4.14 6.85 10.82
C THR A 132 -4.70 6.52 12.20
N ILE A 133 -4.07 5.59 12.93
CA ILE A 133 -4.49 5.24 14.31
C ILE A 133 -4.33 6.44 15.25
N VAL A 134 -3.22 7.17 15.12
CA VAL A 134 -2.96 8.39 15.92
C VAL A 134 -3.95 9.49 15.56
N LEU A 135 -4.30 9.66 14.30
CA LEU A 135 -5.29 10.67 13.88
C LEU A 135 -6.71 10.34 14.34
N ASP A 136 -7.08 9.05 14.35
CA ASP A 136 -8.41 8.58 14.77
C ASP A 136 -8.46 8.17 16.26
N TYR A 137 -7.46 8.54 17.07
CA TYR A 137 -7.33 8.07 18.45
C TYR A 137 -8.58 8.31 19.32
N LYS A 138 -9.27 9.43 19.12
CA LYS A 138 -10.49 9.77 19.88
C LYS A 138 -11.59 8.73 19.68
N ASN A 139 -11.71 8.20 18.47
CA ASN A 139 -12.72 7.20 18.12
C ASN A 139 -12.40 5.81 18.68
N LEU A 140 -11.17 5.56 19.13
CA LEU A 140 -10.78 4.27 19.74
C LEU A 140 -11.35 4.09 21.16
N PHE A 141 -11.56 5.20 21.89
CA PHE A 141 -12.04 5.18 23.28
C PHE A 141 -13.55 5.35 23.41
N ILE A 142 -14.23 5.72 22.31
CA ILE A 142 -15.69 5.68 22.20
C ILE A 142 -16.06 4.21 22.01
N ALA A 143 -16.14 3.50 23.13
CA ALA A 143 -16.16 2.04 23.22
C ALA A 143 -17.09 1.36 22.21
N PRO A 144 -16.63 0.33 21.46
CA PRO A 144 -17.53 -0.70 21.03
C PRO A 144 -17.68 -1.69 22.21
N ASN A 145 -18.91 -2.07 22.53
CA ASN A 145 -19.12 -3.33 23.24
C ASN A 145 -18.37 -4.42 22.46
N PHE A 146 -17.30 -4.97 23.03
CA PHE A 146 -16.50 -6.02 22.41
C PHE A 146 -17.40 -7.25 22.23
N SER A 147 -17.98 -7.37 21.03
CA SER A 147 -18.85 -8.48 20.70
C SER A 147 -18.00 -9.68 20.28
N PRO A 148 -18.46 -10.91 20.54
CA PRO A 148 -17.82 -12.12 20.00
C PRO A 148 -17.63 -12.07 18.47
N VAL A 149 -18.53 -11.37 17.77
CA VAL A 149 -18.47 -11.15 16.30
C VAL A 149 -17.30 -10.25 15.90
N MET A 150 -17.00 -9.20 16.67
CA MET A 150 -15.83 -8.35 16.40
C MET A 150 -14.53 -9.13 16.57
N LEU A 151 -14.46 -9.96 17.63
CA LEU A 151 -13.28 -10.78 17.89
C LEU A 151 -13.05 -11.82 16.80
N SER A 152 -14.10 -12.54 16.37
CA SER A 152 -13.98 -13.51 15.28
C SER A 152 -13.62 -12.83 13.95
N SER A 153 -14.23 -11.69 13.62
CA SER A 153 -13.90 -10.88 12.44
C SER A 153 -12.44 -10.42 12.44
N PHE A 154 -11.91 -10.03 13.61
CA PHE A 154 -10.52 -9.68 13.77
C PHE A 154 -9.60 -10.85 13.42
N PHE A 155 -9.84 -12.05 13.98
CA PHE A 155 -8.99 -13.22 13.72
C PHE A 155 -9.08 -13.70 12.27
N ILE A 156 -10.27 -13.73 11.68
CA ILE A 156 -10.45 -14.09 10.27
C ILE A 156 -9.67 -13.12 9.37
N THR A 157 -9.84 -11.80 9.58
CA THR A 157 -9.11 -10.78 8.81
C THR A 157 -7.61 -10.85 9.05
N PHE A 158 -7.19 -11.17 10.27
CA PHE A 158 -5.78 -11.30 10.63
C PHE A 158 -5.12 -12.47 9.88
N ILE A 159 -5.75 -13.65 9.89
CA ILE A 159 -5.27 -14.85 9.21
C ILE A 159 -5.29 -14.65 7.69
N ALA A 160 -6.40 -14.14 7.15
CA ALA A 160 -6.51 -13.81 5.72
C ALA A 160 -5.43 -12.81 5.28
N GLY A 161 -5.13 -11.81 6.11
CA GLY A 161 -4.04 -10.86 5.88
C GLY A 161 -2.68 -11.54 5.81
N ILE A 162 -2.37 -12.47 6.72
CA ILE A 162 -1.10 -13.22 6.68
C ILE A 162 -0.99 -14.05 5.40
N ILE A 163 -2.05 -14.77 5.03
CA ILE A 163 -2.10 -15.58 3.80
C ILE A 163 -1.87 -14.69 2.58
N ALA A 164 -2.57 -13.56 2.49
CA ALA A 164 -2.43 -12.60 1.40
C ALA A 164 -0.99 -12.05 1.30
N LEU A 165 -0.32 -11.80 2.43
CA LEU A 165 1.08 -11.35 2.44
C LEU A 165 2.05 -12.41 1.88
N TYR A 166 1.84 -13.69 2.19
CA TYR A 166 2.64 -14.76 1.59
C TYR A 166 2.45 -14.83 0.07
N PHE A 167 1.21 -14.75 -0.41
CA PHE A 167 0.92 -14.73 -1.85
C PHE A 167 1.52 -13.50 -2.52
N LEU A 168 1.32 -12.31 -1.97
CA LEU A 168 1.86 -11.07 -2.51
C LEU A 168 3.39 -11.12 -2.57
N LYS A 169 4.05 -11.56 -1.49
CA LYS A 169 5.51 -11.73 -1.49
C LYS A 169 5.97 -12.67 -2.59
N LYS A 170 5.30 -13.81 -2.76
CA LYS A 170 5.61 -14.79 -3.81
C LYS A 170 5.44 -14.19 -5.21
N ILE A 171 4.35 -13.45 -5.45
CA ILE A 171 4.06 -12.79 -6.73
C ILE A 171 5.12 -11.72 -7.06
N VAL A 172 5.48 -10.88 -6.08
CA VAL A 172 6.47 -9.82 -6.27
C VAL A 172 7.85 -10.43 -6.56
N ILE A 173 8.29 -11.41 -5.78
CA ILE A 173 9.60 -12.06 -5.97
C ILE A 173 9.67 -12.80 -7.32
N SER A 174 8.56 -13.44 -7.73
CA SER A 174 8.46 -14.10 -9.04
C SER A 174 8.24 -13.13 -10.21
N LYS A 175 8.26 -11.81 -9.98
CA LYS A 175 8.08 -10.75 -11.00
C LYS A 175 6.74 -10.85 -11.76
N ASN A 176 5.73 -11.40 -11.10
CA ASN A 176 4.40 -11.62 -11.66
C ASN A 176 3.38 -10.56 -11.22
N LEU A 177 3.84 -9.45 -10.66
CA LEU A 177 2.97 -8.38 -10.16
C LEU A 177 2.08 -7.78 -11.27
N TRP A 178 2.55 -7.80 -12.52
CA TRP A 178 1.78 -7.37 -13.69
C TRP A 178 0.47 -8.15 -13.89
N MET A 179 0.39 -9.42 -13.44
CA MET A 179 -0.85 -10.20 -13.52
C MET A 179 -1.95 -9.60 -12.64
N PHE A 180 -1.58 -9.03 -11.49
CA PHE A 180 -2.51 -8.30 -10.63
C PHE A 180 -2.98 -6.99 -11.31
N GLY A 181 -2.14 -6.42 -12.18
CA GLY A 181 -2.52 -5.33 -13.06
C GLY A 181 -3.62 -5.70 -14.06
N VAL A 182 -3.57 -6.92 -14.62
CA VAL A 182 -4.65 -7.43 -15.50
C VAL A 182 -5.95 -7.61 -14.73
N TYR A 183 -5.90 -8.17 -13.52
CA TYR A 183 -7.07 -8.29 -12.65
C TYR A 183 -7.73 -6.93 -12.36
N THR A 184 -6.92 -5.93 -11.98
CA THR A 184 -7.44 -4.58 -11.71
C THR A 184 -7.93 -3.86 -12.97
N LEU A 185 -7.39 -4.20 -14.16
CA LEU A 185 -7.93 -3.71 -15.43
C LEU A 185 -9.33 -4.24 -15.68
N ILE A 186 -9.53 -5.54 -15.50
CA ILE A 186 -10.84 -6.17 -15.68
C ILE A 186 -11.84 -5.54 -14.70
N LEU A 187 -11.45 -5.36 -13.44
CA LEU A 187 -12.29 -4.71 -12.44
C LEU A 187 -12.62 -3.25 -12.82
N SER A 188 -11.66 -2.50 -13.36
CA SER A 188 -11.89 -1.16 -13.91
C SER A 188 -12.95 -1.18 -15.00
N VAL A 189 -12.84 -2.09 -15.96
CA VAL A 189 -13.79 -2.18 -17.09
C VAL A 189 -15.19 -2.56 -16.60
N VAL A 190 -15.29 -3.55 -15.71
CA VAL A 190 -16.58 -3.96 -15.13
C VAL A 190 -17.25 -2.80 -14.40
N LEU A 191 -16.49 -2.09 -13.56
CA LEU A 191 -17.03 -0.94 -12.82
C LEU A 191 -17.41 0.23 -13.73
N PHE A 192 -16.73 0.41 -14.88
CA PHE A 192 -17.07 1.45 -15.84
C PHE A 192 -18.47 1.24 -16.46
N PHE A 193 -18.90 0.00 -16.60
CA PHE A 193 -20.24 -0.33 -17.11
C PHE A 193 -21.30 -0.46 -16.00
N ALA A 194 -20.88 -0.70 -14.75
CA ALA A 194 -21.79 -0.93 -13.63
C ALA A 194 -22.20 0.35 -12.87
N LEU A 195 -21.51 1.47 -13.07
CA LEU A 195 -21.70 2.75 -12.36
C LEU A 195 -22.06 3.90 -13.31
#